data_AF-A0A811K8X4-F1
#
_entry.id   AF-A0A811K8X4-F1
#
_cell.length_a   1.000
_cell.length_b   1.000
_cell.length_c   1.000
_cell.angle_alpha   90.00
_cell.angle_beta   90.00
_cell.angle_gamma   90.00
#
_symmetry.space_group_name_H-M   'P 1'
#
loop_
_entity.id
_entity.type
_entity.pdbx_description
1 polymer ?
#
loop_
_entity_poly.entity_id
_entity_poly.type
_entity_poly.pdbx_seq_one_letter_code
_entity_poly.pdbx_strand_id
1 'polypeptide(L)'
;MRRTQMPSLLILLLIPLVSAQLTADNLRATCPNDKEICYSKAAQGECYGNSLKAQVLNKNCPCSCSEVLHSRIQNCCKTVGQPEMKFCLPLCGYNTTVEELGSSLGVKCVSQLTTLAYCAADNNNNTECCKAKGVAEECMSFCKGDVPTCDLQSIFSYQPCLKSMKAITQCQVENLSAEARFDPDWQAPCEWE
;
A
#
# COMPACT_ATOMS: atom_id res chain seq x y z
N MET A 1 -24.51 -23.06 54.34
CA MET A 1 -23.63 -21.90 54.06
C MET A 1 -23.74 -21.58 52.57
N ARG A 2 -24.45 -20.51 52.21
CA ARG A 2 -24.66 -20.08 50.81
C ARG A 2 -23.38 -19.39 50.31
N ARG A 3 -22.77 -19.90 49.23
CA ARG A 3 -21.74 -19.19 48.48
C ARG A 3 -22.43 -18.10 47.65
N THR A 4 -22.20 -16.84 48.00
CA THR A 4 -22.53 -15.68 47.17
C THR A 4 -21.50 -15.56 46.05
N GLN A 5 -21.97 -15.62 44.81
CA GLN A 5 -21.18 -15.42 43.59
C GLN A 5 -21.32 -13.93 43.21
N MET A 6 -20.22 -13.17 43.23
CA MET A 6 -20.19 -11.80 42.68
C MET A 6 -20.07 -11.90 41.15
N PRO A 7 -20.86 -11.16 40.37
CA PRO A 7 -20.61 -11.03 38.94
C PRO A 7 -19.42 -10.08 38.77
N SER A 8 -18.30 -10.62 38.31
CA SER A 8 -17.17 -9.83 37.84
C SER A 8 -17.59 -9.14 36.55
N LEU A 9 -17.89 -7.83 36.62
CA LEU A 9 -18.04 -7.00 35.43
C LEU A 9 -16.66 -6.89 34.75
N LEU A 10 -16.38 -7.79 33.82
CA LEU A 10 -15.34 -7.54 32.81
C LEU A 10 -15.87 -6.47 31.86
N ILE A 11 -15.46 -5.23 32.09
CA ILE A 11 -15.57 -4.16 31.11
C ILE A 11 -14.60 -4.53 29.98
N LEU A 12 -15.14 -5.13 28.91
CA LEU A 12 -14.44 -5.22 27.62
C LEU A 12 -14.24 -3.79 27.13
N LEU A 13 -13.08 -3.21 27.43
CA LEU A 13 -12.58 -2.06 26.70
C LEU A 13 -12.41 -2.52 25.26
N LEU A 14 -13.41 -2.22 24.42
CA LEU A 14 -13.27 -2.18 22.97
C LEU A 14 -12.25 -1.08 22.70
N ILE A 15 -10.96 -1.41 22.79
CA ILE A 15 -9.91 -0.61 22.19
C ILE A 15 -10.22 -0.75 20.70
N PRO A 16 -10.65 0.32 20.01
CA PRO A 16 -10.75 0.23 18.57
C PRO A 16 -9.35 -0.15 18.09
N LEU A 17 -9.25 -1.19 17.26
CA LEU A 17 -8.11 -1.39 16.39
C LEU A 17 -8.05 -0.16 15.49
N VAL A 18 -7.56 0.95 16.03
CA VAL A 18 -7.26 2.15 15.27
C VAL A 18 -6.05 1.74 14.46
N SER A 19 -6.30 1.32 13.22
CA SER A 19 -5.30 1.33 12.17
C SER A 19 -4.48 2.60 12.36
N ALA A 20 -3.16 2.48 12.50
CA ALA A 20 -2.26 3.59 12.72
C ALA A 20 -2.29 4.52 11.50
N GLN A 21 -3.35 5.32 11.40
CA GLN A 21 -3.56 6.35 10.40
C GLN A 21 -2.79 7.58 10.86
N LEU A 22 -2.07 8.22 9.93
CA LEU A 22 -1.47 9.52 10.21
C LEU A 22 -2.56 10.52 10.64
N THR A 23 -2.29 11.22 11.73
CA THR A 23 -3.13 12.34 12.17
C THR A 23 -2.70 13.65 11.51
N ALA A 24 -3.56 14.66 11.57
CA ALA A 24 -3.21 16.00 11.10
C ALA A 24 -1.99 16.60 11.82
N ASP A 25 -1.81 16.33 13.13
CA ASP A 25 -0.66 16.83 13.89
C ASP A 25 0.63 16.13 13.47
N ASN A 26 0.59 14.81 13.19
CA ASN A 26 1.73 14.10 12.62
C ASN A 26 2.11 14.68 11.25
N LEU A 27 1.13 14.94 10.39
CA LEU A 27 1.36 15.55 9.09
C LEU A 27 1.93 16.96 9.20
N ARG A 28 1.46 17.79 10.14
CA ARG A 28 2.04 19.12 10.39
C ARG A 28 3.52 19.04 10.77
N ALA A 29 3.88 18.08 11.62
CA ALA A 29 5.26 17.88 12.04
C ALA A 29 6.17 17.38 10.90
N THR A 30 5.68 16.44 10.07
CA THR A 30 6.44 15.88 8.95
C THR A 30 6.49 16.82 7.73
N CYS A 31 5.43 17.58 7.50
CA CYS A 31 5.24 18.44 6.32
C CYS A 31 5.06 19.93 6.70
N PRO A 32 6.06 20.56 7.34
CA PRO A 32 5.93 21.92 7.88
C PRO A 32 5.71 23.00 6.80
N ASN A 33 5.98 22.69 5.53
CA ASN A 33 5.85 23.62 4.41
C ASN A 33 4.48 23.54 3.70
N ASP A 34 3.69 22.51 3.99
CA ASP A 34 2.32 22.41 3.47
C ASP A 34 1.40 23.39 4.21
N LYS A 35 0.28 23.77 3.57
CA LYS A 35 -0.69 24.69 4.18
C LYS A 35 -1.50 23.95 5.26
N GLU A 36 -2.01 24.67 6.26
CA GLU A 36 -2.86 24.12 7.32
C GLU A 36 -4.04 23.25 6.81
N ILE A 37 -4.65 23.62 5.69
CA ILE A 37 -5.73 22.85 5.07
C ILE A 37 -5.26 21.44 4.63
N CYS A 38 -3.99 21.27 4.26
CA CYS A 38 -3.45 20.01 3.76
C CYS A 38 -3.50 18.90 4.82
N TYR A 39 -3.17 19.22 6.07
CA TYR A 39 -3.04 18.22 7.14
C TYR A 39 -4.38 17.54 7.44
N SER A 40 -5.42 18.33 7.66
CA SER A 40 -6.76 17.81 7.94
C SER A 40 -7.33 17.04 6.75
N LYS A 41 -7.12 17.56 5.53
CA LYS A 41 -7.67 16.98 4.30
C LYS A 41 -6.98 15.68 3.92
N ALA A 42 -5.66 15.62 4.03
CA ALA A 42 -4.90 14.39 3.82
C ALA A 42 -5.26 13.32 4.86
N ALA A 43 -5.34 13.67 6.16
CA ALA A 43 -5.74 12.74 7.22
C ALA A 43 -7.16 12.18 7.05
N GLN A 44 -8.05 12.93 6.38
CA GLN A 44 -9.41 12.48 6.02
C GLN A 44 -9.45 11.57 4.78
N GLY A 45 -8.30 11.21 4.20
CA GLY A 45 -8.21 10.37 3.01
C GLY A 45 -8.60 11.08 1.71
N GLU A 46 -8.63 12.42 1.71
CA GLU A 46 -9.07 13.17 0.53
C GLU A 46 -8.00 13.28 -0.58
N CYS A 47 -6.77 12.83 -0.31
CA CYS A 47 -5.72 12.70 -1.32
C CYS A 47 -5.88 11.45 -2.21
N TYR A 48 -6.73 10.49 -1.82
CA TYR A 48 -6.86 9.22 -2.54
C TYR A 48 -7.80 9.30 -3.74
N GLY A 49 -7.50 8.51 -4.77
CA GLY A 49 -8.34 8.33 -5.93
C GLY A 49 -8.19 9.42 -6.99
N ASN A 50 -9.05 9.38 -8.00
CA ASN A 50 -8.97 10.25 -9.18
C ASN A 50 -9.91 11.47 -9.17
N SER A 51 -10.61 11.75 -8.07
CA SER A 51 -11.56 12.87 -8.00
C SER A 51 -10.85 14.22 -8.23
N LEU A 52 -11.57 15.23 -8.76
CA LEU A 52 -11.01 16.59 -8.92
C LEU A 52 -10.40 17.12 -7.62
N LYS A 53 -11.06 16.85 -6.50
CA LYS A 53 -10.62 17.19 -5.16
C LYS A 53 -9.28 16.53 -4.81
N ALA A 54 -9.15 15.23 -5.04
CA ALA A 54 -7.91 14.50 -4.83
C ALA A 54 -6.79 15.03 -5.75
N GLN A 55 -7.07 15.29 -7.02
CA GLN A 55 -6.08 15.85 -7.96
C GLN A 55 -5.57 17.23 -7.50
N VAL A 56 -6.48 18.11 -7.06
CA VAL A 56 -6.13 19.45 -6.54
C VAL A 56 -5.30 19.34 -5.26
N LEU A 57 -5.64 18.42 -4.35
CA LEU A 57 -4.87 18.20 -3.12
C LEU A 57 -3.49 17.62 -3.42
N ASN A 58 -3.37 16.59 -4.26
CA ASN A 58 -2.06 16.03 -4.65
C ASN A 58 -1.13 17.09 -5.25
N LYS A 59 -1.68 18.08 -5.96
CA LYS A 59 -0.91 19.19 -6.52
C LYS A 59 -0.51 20.25 -5.48
N ASN A 60 -1.43 20.62 -4.58
CA ASN A 60 -1.25 21.76 -3.66
C ASN A 60 -0.76 21.38 -2.25
N CYS A 61 -0.82 20.08 -1.93
CA CYS A 61 -0.42 19.48 -0.66
C CYS A 61 0.56 18.31 -0.92
N PRO A 62 1.66 18.54 -1.67
CA PRO A 62 2.48 17.47 -2.21
C PRO A 62 3.13 16.63 -1.10
N CYS A 63 3.56 17.24 0.02
CA CYS A 63 4.14 16.49 1.11
C CYS A 63 3.07 15.67 1.84
N SER A 64 1.98 16.30 2.29
CA SER A 64 0.95 15.63 3.08
C SER A 64 0.29 14.49 2.31
N CYS A 65 0.02 14.67 1.01
CA CYS A 65 -0.53 13.61 0.17
C CYS A 65 0.48 12.47 -0.07
N SER A 66 1.76 12.79 -0.25
CA SER A 66 2.79 11.75 -0.38
C SER A 66 2.96 10.95 0.90
N GLU A 67 2.89 11.59 2.07
CA GLU A 67 3.00 10.92 3.37
C GLU A 67 1.84 9.97 3.65
N VAL A 68 0.60 10.37 3.35
CA VAL A 68 -0.55 9.45 3.54
C VAL A 68 -0.57 8.31 2.52
N LEU A 69 -0.05 8.50 1.31
CA LEU A 69 0.15 7.42 0.34
C LEU A 69 1.25 6.46 0.81
N HIS A 70 2.39 7.00 1.25
CA HIS A 70 3.52 6.24 1.79
C HIS A 70 3.08 5.41 3.00
N SER A 71 2.41 6.01 3.98
CA SER A 71 1.93 5.28 5.16
C SER A 71 0.93 4.19 4.82
N ARG A 72 0.02 4.40 3.85
CA ARG A 72 -0.97 3.38 3.47
C ARG A 72 -0.28 2.10 3.01
N ILE A 73 0.63 2.21 2.04
CA ILE A 73 1.29 1.04 1.47
C ILE A 73 2.27 0.41 2.47
N GLN A 74 2.99 1.23 3.26
CA GLN A 74 3.84 0.76 4.35
C GLN A 74 3.07 -0.05 5.38
N ASN A 75 1.88 0.40 5.76
CA ASN A 75 1.04 -0.31 6.73
C ASN A 75 0.62 -1.68 6.19
N CYS A 76 0.28 -1.78 4.91
CA CYS A 76 0.03 -3.08 4.28
C CYS A 76 1.27 -3.99 4.35
N CYS A 77 2.43 -3.55 3.85
CA CYS A 77 3.64 -4.40 3.83
C CYS A 77 4.09 -4.82 5.23
N LYS A 78 3.95 -3.95 6.24
CA LYS A 78 4.27 -4.29 7.63
C LYS A 78 3.29 -5.30 8.24
N THR A 79 2.05 -5.32 7.77
CA THR A 79 1.00 -6.19 8.29
C THR A 79 1.08 -7.58 7.67
N VAL A 80 1.15 -7.66 6.33
CA VAL A 80 1.02 -8.93 5.60
C VAL A 80 2.36 -9.47 5.06
N GLY A 81 3.43 -8.70 5.18
CA GLY A 81 4.75 -9.12 4.71
C GLY A 81 5.38 -10.20 5.58
N GLN A 82 6.15 -11.08 4.93
CA GLN A 82 7.00 -12.06 5.60
C GLN A 82 8.08 -11.33 6.44
N PRO A 83 8.75 -12.01 7.39
CA PRO A 83 9.76 -11.38 8.26
C PRO A 83 10.83 -10.56 7.52
N GLU A 84 11.25 -11.01 6.33
CA GLU A 84 12.22 -10.37 5.44
C GLU A 84 11.72 -9.04 4.88
N MET A 85 10.40 -8.82 4.81
CA MET A 85 9.79 -7.58 4.33
C MET A 85 10.32 -6.36 5.08
N LYS A 86 10.71 -6.49 6.35
CA LYS A 86 11.32 -5.39 7.13
C LYS A 86 12.52 -4.76 6.43
N PHE A 87 13.35 -5.58 5.77
CA PHE A 87 14.49 -5.11 4.97
C PHE A 87 14.04 -4.46 3.65
N CYS A 88 12.91 -4.91 3.13
CA CYS A 88 12.36 -4.50 1.83
C CYS A 88 11.35 -3.35 1.89
N LEU A 89 11.02 -2.86 3.09
CA LEU A 89 10.14 -1.70 3.27
C LEU A 89 10.52 -0.47 2.43
N PRO A 90 11.80 -0.15 2.14
CA PRO A 90 12.11 0.97 1.26
C PRO A 90 11.57 0.84 -0.17
N LEU A 91 11.28 -0.39 -0.63
CA LEU A 91 10.62 -0.66 -1.92
C LEU A 91 9.09 -0.72 -1.82
N CYS A 92 8.54 -0.64 -0.62
CA CYS A 92 7.10 -0.64 -0.39
C CYS A 92 6.56 0.80 -0.51
N GLY A 93 6.49 1.30 -1.75
CA GLY A 93 6.08 2.66 -2.07
C GLY A 93 5.42 2.77 -3.44
N TYR A 94 4.46 3.69 -3.58
CA TYR A 94 3.91 4.06 -4.91
C TYR A 94 4.89 4.88 -5.75
N ASN A 95 5.97 5.39 -5.15
CA ASN A 95 7.01 6.14 -5.81
C ASN A 95 8.27 5.31 -6.10
N THR A 96 8.27 4.01 -5.78
CA THR A 96 9.41 3.13 -6.04
C THR A 96 9.70 3.05 -7.53
N THR A 97 10.95 3.34 -7.91
CA THR A 97 11.35 3.46 -9.32
C THR A 97 11.84 2.14 -9.91
N VAL A 98 11.90 2.07 -11.24
CA VAL A 98 12.47 0.90 -11.95
C VAL A 98 13.96 0.74 -11.62
N GLU A 99 14.67 1.84 -11.39
CA GLU A 99 16.08 1.82 -10.97
C GLU A 99 16.24 1.23 -9.56
N GLU A 100 15.34 1.56 -8.62
CA GLU A 100 15.35 0.98 -7.27
C GLU A 100 15.03 -0.51 -7.30
N LEU A 101 14.06 -0.93 -8.12
CA LEU A 101 13.72 -2.34 -8.35
C LEU A 101 14.86 -3.12 -9.03
N GLY A 102 15.64 -2.46 -9.89
CA GLY A 102 16.83 -3.03 -10.54
C GLY A 102 18.11 -2.95 -9.70
N SER A 103 18.06 -2.29 -8.54
CA SER A 103 19.23 -2.11 -7.66
C SER A 103 19.58 -3.39 -6.88
N SER A 104 20.70 -3.35 -6.15
CA SER A 104 21.07 -4.44 -5.24
C SER A 104 20.04 -4.68 -4.13
N LEU A 105 19.29 -3.66 -3.74
CA LEU A 105 18.17 -3.80 -2.81
C LEU A 105 17.00 -4.54 -3.48
N GLY A 106 16.65 -4.12 -4.70
CA GLY A 106 15.63 -4.79 -5.52
C GLY A 106 15.89 -6.28 -5.68
N VAL A 107 17.12 -6.64 -6.08
CA VAL A 107 17.54 -8.04 -6.24
C VAL A 107 17.43 -8.85 -4.92
N LYS A 108 17.75 -8.25 -3.77
CA LYS A 108 17.61 -8.92 -2.46
C LYS A 108 16.17 -9.07 -2.00
N CYS A 109 15.27 -8.27 -2.55
CA CYS A 109 13.87 -8.18 -2.17
C CYS A 109 12.93 -8.81 -3.19
N VAL A 110 13.46 -9.51 -4.20
CA VAL A 110 12.63 -10.12 -5.23
C VAL A 110 11.65 -11.15 -4.66
N SER A 111 11.99 -11.78 -3.53
CA SER A 111 11.08 -12.70 -2.84
C SER A 111 9.84 -12.02 -2.25
N GLN A 112 9.89 -10.70 -2.10
CA GLN A 112 8.80 -9.90 -1.56
C GLN A 112 7.91 -9.31 -2.67
N LEU A 113 8.20 -9.57 -3.95
CA LEU A 113 7.51 -8.94 -5.08
C LEU A 113 5.99 -9.20 -5.05
N THR A 114 5.56 -10.42 -4.70
CA THR A 114 4.13 -10.74 -4.56
C THR A 114 3.45 -9.85 -3.53
N THR A 115 4.06 -9.65 -2.36
CA THR A 115 3.52 -8.77 -1.32
C THR A 115 3.56 -7.30 -1.75
N LEU A 116 4.63 -6.85 -2.39
CA LEU A 116 4.73 -5.49 -2.91
C LEU A 116 3.62 -5.20 -3.91
N ALA A 117 3.36 -6.14 -4.84
CA ALA A 117 2.30 -6.02 -5.83
C ALA A 117 0.90 -6.03 -5.19
N TYR A 118 0.65 -6.93 -4.24
CA TYR A 118 -0.60 -7.01 -3.49
C TYR A 118 -0.92 -5.70 -2.77
N CYS A 119 0.04 -5.17 -2.01
CA CYS A 119 -0.12 -3.93 -1.26
C CYS A 119 -0.26 -2.70 -2.15
N ALA A 120 0.45 -2.65 -3.28
CA ALA A 120 0.30 -1.58 -4.26
C ALA A 120 -1.07 -1.61 -4.94
N ALA A 121 -1.63 -2.80 -5.21
CA ALA A 121 -2.97 -2.90 -5.80
C ALA A 121 -4.09 -2.56 -4.82
N ASP A 122 -3.81 -2.51 -3.52
CA ASP A 122 -4.79 -2.20 -2.46
C ASP A 122 -6.04 -3.10 -2.59
N ASN A 123 -5.80 -4.40 -2.85
CA ASN A 123 -6.83 -5.41 -3.10
C ASN A 123 -7.92 -4.95 -4.09
N ASN A 124 -7.53 -4.19 -5.11
CA ASN A 124 -8.42 -3.66 -6.11
C ASN A 124 -8.01 -4.14 -7.50
N ASN A 125 -9.01 -4.45 -8.34
CA ASN A 125 -8.74 -4.86 -9.70
C ASN A 125 -8.60 -3.62 -10.61
N ASN A 126 -7.36 -3.28 -10.98
CA ASN A 126 -7.06 -2.12 -11.81
C ASN A 126 -6.95 -2.45 -13.32
N THR A 127 -7.36 -3.64 -13.77
CA THR A 127 -7.13 -4.08 -15.16
C THR A 127 -7.79 -3.19 -16.20
N GLU A 128 -8.97 -2.66 -15.94
CA GLU A 128 -9.65 -1.78 -16.91
C GLU A 128 -8.89 -0.49 -17.14
N CYS A 129 -8.35 0.11 -16.08
CA CYS A 129 -7.45 1.26 -16.20
C CYS A 129 -6.15 0.90 -16.94
N CYS A 130 -5.53 -0.23 -16.58
CA CYS A 130 -4.30 -0.70 -17.21
C CYS A 130 -4.46 -0.96 -18.71
N LYS A 131 -5.54 -1.63 -19.12
CA LYS A 131 -5.88 -1.85 -20.54
C LYS A 131 -6.01 -0.51 -21.27
N ALA A 132 -6.73 0.45 -20.68
CA ALA A 132 -6.90 1.78 -21.27
C ALA A 132 -5.56 2.55 -21.41
N LYS A 133 -4.58 2.29 -20.55
CA LYS A 133 -3.22 2.86 -20.63
C LYS A 133 -2.23 2.01 -21.44
N GLY A 134 -2.68 0.95 -22.12
CA GLY A 134 -1.86 0.14 -23.01
C GLY A 134 -0.88 -0.81 -22.30
N VAL A 135 -1.17 -1.20 -21.05
CA VAL A 135 -0.41 -2.25 -20.36
C VAL A 135 -0.65 -3.57 -21.09
N ALA A 136 0.42 -4.33 -21.34
CA ALA A 136 0.36 -5.61 -22.04
C ALA A 136 -0.37 -6.69 -21.20
N GLU A 137 -0.99 -7.66 -21.86
CA GLU A 137 -1.84 -8.67 -21.22
C GLU A 137 -1.07 -9.50 -20.19
N GLU A 138 0.18 -9.85 -20.51
CA GLU A 138 1.09 -10.59 -19.63
C GLU A 138 1.43 -9.85 -18.32
N CYS A 139 1.18 -8.53 -18.26
CA CYS A 139 1.43 -7.69 -17.09
C CYS A 139 0.18 -7.39 -16.26
N MET A 140 -0.98 -7.94 -16.61
CA MET A 140 -2.25 -7.66 -15.92
C MET A 140 -2.29 -8.19 -14.48
N SER A 141 -1.46 -9.18 -14.15
CA SER A 141 -1.22 -9.65 -12.78
C SER A 141 -0.82 -8.51 -11.84
N PHE A 142 0.11 -7.63 -12.27
CA PHE A 142 0.51 -6.46 -11.50
C PHE A 142 -0.64 -5.46 -11.28
N CYS A 143 -1.52 -5.30 -12.27
CA CYS A 143 -2.70 -4.43 -12.14
C CYS A 143 -3.70 -4.94 -11.11
N LYS A 144 -3.77 -6.27 -10.92
CA LYS A 144 -4.58 -6.90 -9.87
C LYS A 144 -3.86 -7.00 -8.52
N GLY A 145 -2.54 -6.88 -8.51
CA GLY A 145 -1.71 -7.20 -7.34
C GLY A 145 -1.57 -8.70 -7.09
N ASP A 146 -1.86 -9.52 -8.09
CA ASP A 146 -1.83 -10.98 -8.03
C ASP A 146 -0.66 -11.48 -8.87
N VAL A 147 0.55 -11.24 -8.37
CA VAL A 147 1.81 -11.56 -9.05
C VAL A 147 2.46 -12.75 -8.33
N PRO A 148 2.13 -13.99 -8.72
CA PRO A 148 2.78 -15.16 -8.14
C PRO A 148 4.24 -15.19 -8.61
N THR A 149 5.15 -15.02 -7.66
CA THR A 149 6.57 -15.27 -7.86
C THR A 149 7.02 -16.19 -6.75
N CYS A 150 7.24 -17.45 -7.09
CA CYS A 150 7.64 -18.50 -6.14
C CYS A 150 9.10 -18.91 -6.32
N ASP A 151 9.73 -18.45 -7.39
CA ASP A 151 11.09 -18.80 -7.78
C ASP A 151 11.70 -17.69 -8.66
N LEU A 152 13.01 -17.78 -8.89
CA LEU A 152 13.75 -16.80 -9.68
C LEU A 152 13.31 -16.74 -11.15
N GLN A 153 12.91 -17.86 -11.76
CA GLN A 153 12.46 -17.90 -13.16
C GLN A 153 11.15 -17.14 -13.34
N SER A 154 10.23 -17.28 -12.38
CA SER A 154 8.96 -16.56 -12.34
C SER A 154 9.17 -15.04 -12.37
N ILE A 155 10.18 -14.50 -11.68
CA ILE A 155 10.50 -13.05 -11.72
C ILE A 155 10.95 -12.60 -13.11
N PHE A 156 11.85 -13.36 -13.75
CA PHE A 156 12.37 -12.96 -15.06
C PHE A 156 11.28 -12.90 -16.13
N SER A 157 10.22 -13.71 -15.98
CA SER A 157 9.04 -13.62 -16.85
C SER A 157 8.33 -12.25 -16.79
N TYR A 158 8.49 -11.52 -15.68
CA TYR A 158 7.90 -10.21 -15.47
C TYR A 158 8.82 -9.03 -15.83
N GLN A 159 10.08 -9.28 -16.19
CA GLN A 159 11.00 -8.22 -16.60
C GLN A 159 10.44 -7.31 -17.71
N PRO A 160 9.70 -7.81 -18.73
CA PRO A 160 9.07 -6.97 -19.73
C PRO A 160 8.04 -5.98 -19.17
N CYS A 161 7.48 -6.24 -17.99
CA CYS A 161 6.48 -5.39 -17.35
C CYS A 161 7.07 -4.12 -16.72
N LEU A 162 8.39 -4.06 -16.52
CA LEU A 162 9.08 -2.87 -16.01
C LEU A 162 8.78 -1.61 -16.84
N LYS A 163 8.62 -1.76 -18.16
CA LYS A 163 8.25 -0.66 -19.07
C LYS A 163 6.86 -0.07 -18.78
N SER A 164 5.98 -0.85 -18.14
CA SER A 164 4.59 -0.49 -17.84
C SER A 164 4.39 -0.03 -16.40
N MET A 165 5.42 -0.11 -15.54
CA MET A 165 5.29 0.13 -14.10
C MET A 165 4.69 1.51 -13.79
N LYS A 166 5.12 2.56 -14.49
CA LYS A 166 4.54 3.89 -14.33
C LYS A 166 3.02 3.90 -14.57
N ALA A 167 2.55 3.24 -15.62
CA ALA A 167 1.13 3.18 -15.94
C ALA A 167 0.34 2.32 -14.94
N ILE A 168 0.93 1.20 -14.51
CA ILE A 168 0.36 0.30 -13.51
C ILE A 168 0.19 1.04 -12.17
N THR A 169 1.26 1.64 -11.65
CA THR A 169 1.23 2.36 -10.38
C THR A 169 0.31 3.57 -10.42
N GLN A 170 0.25 4.27 -11.57
CA GLN A 170 -0.72 5.35 -11.76
C GLN A 170 -2.16 4.83 -11.63
N CYS A 171 -2.51 3.70 -12.26
CA CYS A 171 -3.84 3.11 -12.14
C CYS A 171 -4.16 2.67 -10.70
N GLN A 172 -3.18 2.10 -10.00
CA GLN A 172 -3.32 1.71 -8.60
C GLN A 172 -3.64 2.93 -7.72
N VAL A 173 -2.88 4.03 -7.85
CA VAL A 173 -3.10 5.27 -7.10
C VAL A 173 -4.44 5.93 -7.46
N GLU A 174 -4.79 5.99 -8.74
CA GLU A 174 -6.04 6.57 -9.25
C GLU A 174 -7.29 5.88 -8.69
N ASN A 175 -7.19 4.60 -8.32
CA ASN A 175 -8.31 3.80 -7.82
C ASN A 175 -8.33 3.59 -6.30
N LEU A 176 -7.43 4.24 -5.56
CA LEU A 176 -7.48 4.21 -4.09
C LEU A 176 -8.76 4.88 -3.57
N SER A 177 -9.38 4.25 -2.57
CA SER A 177 -10.49 4.82 -1.80
C SER A 177 -10.00 5.44 -0.49
N ALA A 178 -10.85 6.16 0.23
CA ALA A 178 -10.53 6.67 1.58
C ALA A 178 -10.12 5.53 2.55
N GLU A 179 -10.83 4.41 2.47
CA GLU A 179 -10.55 3.19 3.24
C GLU A 179 -9.55 2.30 2.49
N ALA A 180 -8.61 1.70 3.22
CA ALA A 180 -7.70 0.68 2.72
C ALA A 180 -8.42 -0.67 2.61
N ARG A 181 -8.08 -1.46 1.58
CA ARG A 181 -8.85 -2.68 1.24
C ARG A 181 -8.06 -3.99 1.38
N PHE A 182 -6.83 -3.94 1.89
CA PHE A 182 -6.04 -5.16 2.09
C PHE A 182 -6.60 -6.00 3.25
N ASP A 183 -6.47 -7.32 3.12
CA ASP A 183 -6.81 -8.30 4.13
C ASP A 183 -5.61 -8.50 5.06
N PRO A 184 -5.71 -8.21 6.37
CA PRO A 184 -4.60 -8.35 7.31
C PRO A 184 -4.14 -9.80 7.50
N ASP A 185 -4.97 -10.78 7.17
CA ASP A 185 -4.65 -12.20 7.27
C ASP A 185 -4.14 -12.77 5.92
N TRP A 186 -4.02 -11.94 4.89
CA TRP A 186 -3.50 -12.36 3.59
C TRP A 186 -2.05 -12.84 3.71
N GLN A 187 -1.75 -13.90 2.96
CA GLN A 187 -0.40 -14.44 2.83
C GLN A 187 -0.09 -14.65 1.36
N ALA A 188 1.19 -14.48 1.00
CA ALA A 188 1.65 -14.84 -0.32
C ALA A 188 1.37 -16.34 -0.58
N PRO A 189 0.89 -16.71 -1.78
CA PRO A 189 0.41 -18.06 -2.08
C PRO A 189 1.51 -19.14 -2.11
N CYS A 190 2.78 -18.74 -2.07
CA CYS A 190 3.91 -19.66 -2.05
C CYS A 190 5.03 -19.13 -1.17
N GLU A 191 5.73 -20.07 -0.52
CA GLU A 191 6.99 -19.81 0.13
C GLU A 191 8.11 -19.91 -0.91
N TRP A 192 9.09 -19.02 -0.81
CA TRP A 192 10.28 -19.06 -1.65
C TRP A 192 11.19 -20.19 -1.17
N GLU A 193 11.42 -21.19 -2.02
CA GLU A 193 12.41 -22.26 -1.78
C GLU A 193 13.85 -21.78 -2.07
#